data_AF-A0A349GXW0-F1
#
_entry.id   AF-A0A349GXW0-F1
#
_cell.length_a   1.000
_cell.length_b   1.000
_cell.length_c   1.000
_cell.angle_alpha   90.00
_cell.angle_beta   90.00
_cell.angle_gamma   90.00
#
_symmetry.space_group_name_H-M   'P 1'
#
loop_
_entity.id
_entity.type
_entity.pdbx_description
1 polymer ?
#
loop_
_entity_poly.entity_id
_entity_poly.type
_entity_poly.pdbx_seq_one_letter_code
_entity_poly.pdbx_strand_id
1 'polypeptide(L)'
;LVAPRQRIQITGAPVSPFAKNAPAMLKPAVDAYVGKDYASCEKLVADLIAGGVVGKDDMPTTEYLLRQAREIQASINADLARMQRLCKEGNPAEAKTFVAGLNGILPDGDARLAAIETEIGAAKQSVSTGATNTTGTAVRADVDVVDADDAAKKAEEAAIAADEAAKKAAARTWERLVSELPAGMGKQGDDLKAKPDKASMWKIRIVEDIAQAPAGWAAPSFDDSAWPVTELPVSWRMYHTALLRTTFTVQDKTSYDGLRFFAWLFRQQGIEIHLNGELVAKVNNLEEKTGDVEAELNASALKHLKDGENTLAISTRHNWRWGMLSMKVYNDGFDFNLDARKK
;
A
#
# COMPACT_ATOMS: atom_id res chain seq x y z
N LEU A 1 -17.11 -3.16 35.54
CA LEU A 1 -16.04 -4.17 35.70
C LEU A 1 -15.24 -4.22 34.40
N VAL A 2 -14.07 -3.57 34.37
CA VAL A 2 -13.16 -3.64 33.22
C VAL A 2 -12.21 -4.80 33.50
N ALA A 3 -12.35 -5.89 32.74
CA ALA A 3 -11.42 -7.01 32.84
C ALA A 3 -10.00 -6.52 32.50
N PRO A 4 -8.96 -6.91 33.26
CA PRO A 4 -7.58 -6.52 32.98
C PRO A 4 -7.21 -6.96 31.56
N ARG A 5 -6.58 -6.05 30.80
CA ARG A 5 -6.13 -6.24 29.41
C ARG A 5 -5.04 -7.32 29.33
N GLN A 6 -5.42 -8.58 29.42
CA GLN A 6 -4.57 -9.67 28.97
C GLN A 6 -4.66 -9.73 27.44
N ARG A 7 -3.51 -9.70 26.76
CA ARG A 7 -3.47 -9.90 25.30
C ARG A 7 -4.12 -11.25 25.02
N ILE A 8 -5.22 -11.24 24.26
CA ILE A 8 -5.88 -12.46 23.82
C ILE A 8 -4.89 -13.19 22.91
N GLN A 9 -4.34 -14.30 23.39
CA GLN A 9 -3.56 -15.20 22.55
C GLN A 9 -4.53 -15.87 21.58
N ILE A 10 -4.26 -15.76 20.28
CA ILE A 10 -5.00 -16.53 19.28
C ILE A 10 -4.77 -18.00 19.62
N THR A 11 -5.84 -18.76 19.86
CA THR A 11 -5.76 -20.20 20.12
C THR A 11 -4.92 -20.87 19.04
N GLY A 12 -3.81 -21.49 19.44
CA GLY A 12 -2.87 -22.16 18.54
C GLY A 12 -1.65 -21.33 18.12
N ALA A 13 -1.62 -20.01 18.38
CA ALA A 13 -0.39 -19.24 18.20
C ALA A 13 0.62 -19.57 19.31
N PRO A 14 1.91 -19.74 18.99
CA PRO A 14 2.93 -19.95 20.01
C PRO A 14 3.02 -18.75 20.96
N VAL A 15 3.52 -18.99 22.18
CA VAL A 15 3.81 -17.91 23.11
C VAL A 15 4.84 -16.98 22.46
N SER A 16 4.66 -15.67 22.59
CA SER A 16 5.64 -14.72 22.05
C SER A 16 6.99 -14.92 22.76
N PRO A 17 8.13 -14.99 22.03
CA PRO A 17 9.46 -15.06 22.66
C PRO A 17 9.79 -13.77 23.43
N PHE A 18 9.00 -12.70 23.24
CA PHE A 18 9.11 -11.43 23.95
C PHE A 18 8.14 -11.31 25.13
N ALA A 19 7.39 -12.38 25.46
CA ALA A 19 6.48 -12.38 26.60
C ALA A 19 7.24 -12.50 27.93
N LYS A 20 6.64 -12.02 29.02
CA LYS A 20 7.22 -12.13 30.38
C LYS A 20 7.49 -13.59 30.80
N ASN A 21 6.73 -14.54 30.25
CA ASN A 21 6.83 -15.97 30.49
C ASN A 21 7.49 -16.73 29.32
N ALA A 22 8.29 -16.06 28.48
CA ALA A 22 9.08 -16.74 27.47
C ALA A 22 10.10 -17.70 28.12
N PRO A 23 10.47 -18.80 27.45
CA PRO A 23 11.46 -19.75 27.97
C PRO A 23 12.77 -19.05 28.34
N ALA A 24 13.26 -19.27 29.56
CA ALA A 24 14.43 -18.56 30.10
C ALA A 24 15.69 -18.75 29.24
N MET A 25 15.82 -19.91 28.57
CA MET A 25 16.94 -20.19 27.67
C MET A 25 16.99 -19.28 26.44
N LEU A 26 15.86 -18.67 26.03
CA LEU A 26 15.82 -17.72 24.92
C LEU A 26 16.30 -16.32 25.31
N LYS A 27 16.46 -16.03 26.60
CA LYS A 27 16.81 -14.68 27.07
C LYS A 27 18.04 -14.09 26.36
N PRO A 28 19.18 -14.79 26.21
CA PRO A 28 20.33 -14.25 25.50
C PRO A 28 20.03 -13.89 24.04
N ALA A 29 19.25 -14.72 23.34
CA ALA A 29 18.86 -14.47 21.96
C ALA A 29 17.87 -13.29 21.84
N VAL A 30 16.94 -13.18 22.79
CA VAL A 30 16.00 -12.05 22.87
C VAL A 30 16.73 -10.74 23.16
N ASP A 31 17.69 -10.76 24.10
CA ASP A 31 18.52 -9.60 24.42
C ASP A 31 19.34 -9.17 23.19
N ALA A 32 19.89 -10.11 22.41
CA ALA A 32 20.55 -9.81 21.13
C ALA A 32 19.58 -9.19 20.10
N TYR A 33 18.37 -9.75 19.95
CA TYR A 33 17.35 -9.21 19.05
C TYR A 33 16.95 -7.77 19.41
N VAL A 34 16.72 -7.50 20.71
CA VAL A 34 16.40 -6.16 21.22
C VAL A 34 17.57 -5.20 21.05
N GLY A 35 18.80 -5.70 21.21
CA GLY A 35 20.04 -4.99 20.88
C GLY A 35 20.30 -4.83 19.38
N LYS A 36 19.34 -5.20 18.51
CA LYS A 36 19.43 -5.11 17.05
C LYS A 36 20.56 -5.98 16.44
N ASP A 37 21.10 -6.93 17.20
CA ASP A 37 22.07 -7.92 16.73
C ASP A 37 21.36 -9.20 16.30
N TYR A 38 20.71 -9.12 15.14
CA TYR A 38 19.89 -10.20 14.61
C TYR A 38 20.72 -11.42 14.18
N ALA A 39 21.98 -11.23 13.81
CA ALA A 39 22.88 -12.32 13.45
C ALA A 39 23.26 -13.16 14.70
N SER A 40 23.59 -12.49 15.81
CA SER A 40 23.81 -13.19 17.09
C SER A 40 22.53 -13.85 17.59
N CYS A 41 21.37 -13.18 17.45
CA CYS A 41 20.08 -13.79 17.77
C CYS A 41 19.85 -15.09 16.99
N GLU A 42 19.96 -15.05 15.65
CA GLU A 42 19.82 -16.23 14.80
C GLU A 42 20.75 -17.37 15.23
N LYS A 43 22.04 -17.06 15.44
CA LYS A 43 23.03 -18.05 15.83
C LYS A 43 22.67 -18.70 17.18
N LEU A 44 22.37 -17.90 18.20
CA LEU A 44 22.02 -18.38 19.54
C LEU A 44 20.79 -19.30 19.49
N VAL A 45 19.76 -18.94 18.72
CA VAL A 45 18.56 -19.77 18.60
C VAL A 45 18.84 -21.05 17.81
N ALA A 46 19.62 -20.97 16.74
CA ALA A 46 20.03 -22.14 15.96
C ALA A 46 20.85 -23.13 16.80
N ASP A 47 21.77 -22.63 17.63
CA ASP A 47 22.58 -23.45 18.54
C ASP A 47 21.71 -24.14 19.61
N LEU A 48 20.69 -23.47 20.14
CA LEU A 48 19.73 -24.08 21.08
C LEU A 48 18.93 -25.23 20.44
N ILE A 49 18.45 -25.02 19.20
CA ILE A 49 17.72 -26.06 18.45
C ILE A 49 18.66 -27.25 18.15
N ALA A 50 19.86 -26.98 17.63
CA ALA A 50 20.84 -28.00 17.28
C ALA A 50 21.34 -28.80 18.49
N GLY A 51 21.46 -28.14 19.65
CA GLY A 51 21.86 -28.77 20.91
C GLY A 51 20.79 -29.68 21.52
N GLY A 52 19.57 -29.71 20.98
CA GLY A 52 18.47 -30.54 21.49
C GLY A 52 17.99 -30.15 22.89
N VAL A 53 18.33 -28.95 23.36
CA VAL A 53 17.97 -28.45 24.70
C VAL A 53 16.55 -27.87 24.75
N VAL A 54 15.93 -27.64 23.60
CA VAL A 54 14.60 -27.04 23.47
C VAL A 54 13.52 -28.11 23.63
N GLY A 55 12.69 -27.98 24.67
CA GLY A 55 11.56 -28.88 24.90
C GLY A 55 10.51 -28.78 23.79
N LYS A 56 9.71 -29.84 23.61
CA LYS A 56 8.66 -29.91 22.58
C LYS A 56 7.67 -28.74 22.67
N ASP A 57 7.32 -28.32 23.88
CA ASP A 57 6.37 -27.23 24.12
C ASP A 57 6.95 -25.84 23.79
N ASP A 58 8.27 -25.69 23.87
CA ASP A 58 8.98 -24.44 23.60
C ASP A 58 9.48 -24.31 22.15
N MET A 59 9.48 -25.42 21.40
CA MET A 59 9.95 -25.48 20.02
C MET A 59 9.24 -24.47 19.11
N PRO A 60 7.88 -24.34 19.11
CA PRO A 60 7.20 -23.38 18.25
C PRO A 60 7.60 -21.92 18.52
N THR A 61 7.83 -21.57 19.78
CA THR A 61 8.29 -20.22 20.19
C THR A 61 9.74 -19.98 19.74
N THR A 62 10.59 -20.99 19.85
CA THR A 62 12.00 -20.96 19.47
C THR A 62 12.15 -20.82 17.95
N GLU A 63 11.45 -21.65 17.18
CA GLU A 63 11.42 -21.56 15.71
C GLU A 63 10.85 -20.23 15.22
N TYR A 64 9.85 -19.69 15.92
CA TYR A 64 9.31 -18.36 15.61
C TYR A 64 10.38 -17.27 15.77
N LEU A 65 11.16 -17.27 16.86
CA LEU A 65 12.25 -16.30 17.05
C LEU A 65 13.33 -16.44 15.98
N LEU A 66 13.73 -17.67 15.64
CA LEU A 66 14.70 -17.94 14.57
C LEU A 66 14.22 -17.37 13.23
N ARG A 67 12.97 -17.62 12.88
CA ARG A 67 12.37 -17.11 11.64
C ARG A 67 12.34 -15.59 11.62
N GLN A 68 11.93 -14.95 12.70
CA GLN A 68 11.90 -13.48 12.79
C GLN A 68 13.30 -12.86 12.63
N ALA A 69 14.32 -13.45 13.26
CA ALA A 69 15.71 -13.00 13.11
C ALA A 69 16.21 -13.11 11.65
N ARG A 70 15.81 -14.15 10.91
CA ARG A 70 16.13 -14.30 9.48
C ARG A 70 15.37 -13.31 8.59
N GLU A 71 14.07 -13.17 8.82
CA GLU A 71 13.20 -12.29 8.04
C GLU A 71 13.65 -10.83 8.15
N ILE A 72 14.00 -10.36 9.35
CA ILE A 72 14.48 -8.98 9.54
C ILE A 72 15.85 -8.74 8.87
N GLN A 73 16.77 -9.71 8.95
CA GLN A 73 18.05 -9.62 8.24
C GLN A 73 17.85 -9.57 6.71
N ALA A 74 16.95 -10.41 6.17
CA ALA A 74 16.62 -10.39 4.76
C ALA A 74 16.01 -9.06 4.31
N SER A 75 15.10 -8.49 5.11
CA SER A 75 14.51 -7.17 4.86
C SER A 75 15.56 -6.07 4.85
N ILE A 76 16.43 -6.02 5.87
CA ILE A 76 17.53 -5.06 5.97
C ILE A 76 18.42 -5.13 4.72
N ASN A 77 18.81 -6.34 4.30
CA ASN A 77 19.67 -6.52 3.14
C ASN A 77 18.98 -6.07 1.84
N ALA A 78 17.67 -6.33 1.70
CA ALA A 78 16.89 -5.88 0.55
C ALA A 78 16.80 -4.34 0.49
N ASP A 79 16.57 -3.67 1.62
CA ASP A 79 16.50 -2.22 1.71
C ASP A 79 17.85 -1.56 1.42
N LEU A 80 18.94 -2.07 2.01
CA LEU A 80 20.31 -1.60 1.72
C LEU A 80 20.65 -1.75 0.23
N ALA A 81 20.34 -2.91 -0.38
CA ALA A 81 20.57 -3.13 -1.80
C ALA A 81 19.71 -2.20 -2.68
N ARG A 82 18.47 -1.92 -2.28
CA ARG A 82 17.61 -0.95 -2.96
C ARG A 82 18.18 0.46 -2.90
N MET A 83 18.64 0.91 -1.73
CA MET A 83 19.25 2.24 -1.58
C MET A 83 20.50 2.39 -2.46
N GLN A 84 21.38 1.38 -2.49
CA GLN A 84 22.55 1.38 -3.37
C GLN A 84 22.16 1.47 -4.84
N ARG A 85 21.13 0.73 -5.27
CA ARG A 85 20.60 0.81 -6.64
C ARG A 85 20.08 2.22 -6.96
N LEU A 86 19.27 2.80 -6.09
CA LEU A 86 18.75 4.16 -6.25
C LEU A 86 19.86 5.21 -6.35
N CYS A 87 20.94 5.06 -5.58
CA CYS A 87 22.12 5.93 -5.70
C CYS A 87 22.79 5.81 -7.07
N LYS A 88 22.97 4.57 -7.58
CA LYS A 88 23.55 4.31 -8.91
C LYS A 88 22.67 4.84 -10.05
N GLU A 89 21.36 4.83 -9.86
CA GLU A 89 20.36 5.34 -10.81
C GLU A 89 20.22 6.88 -10.77
N GLY A 90 20.99 7.58 -9.92
CA GLY A 90 20.93 9.04 -9.82
C GLY A 90 19.73 9.56 -9.03
N ASN A 91 19.09 8.71 -8.22
CA ASN A 91 17.94 9.04 -7.38
C ASN A 91 18.26 8.97 -5.86
N PRO A 92 19.21 9.80 -5.36
CA PRO A 92 19.60 9.77 -3.95
C PRO A 92 18.51 10.29 -3.01
N ALA A 93 17.56 11.09 -3.51
CA ALA A 93 16.44 11.60 -2.71
C ALA A 93 15.51 10.47 -2.26
N GLU A 94 15.14 9.56 -3.17
CA GLU A 94 14.35 8.38 -2.81
C GLU A 94 15.13 7.46 -1.87
N ALA A 95 16.43 7.24 -2.12
CA ALA A 95 17.27 6.42 -1.24
C ALA A 95 17.28 6.96 0.21
N LYS A 96 17.29 8.28 0.38
CA LYS A 96 17.27 8.94 1.69
C LYS A 96 16.01 8.64 2.50
N THR A 97 14.89 8.33 1.86
CA THR A 97 13.62 8.02 2.57
C THR A 97 13.70 6.75 3.42
N PHE A 98 14.60 5.81 3.08
CA PHE A 98 14.80 4.54 3.82
C PHE A 98 15.62 4.69 5.11
N VAL A 99 16.41 5.77 5.23
CA VAL A 99 17.38 5.96 6.33
C VAL A 99 16.71 5.95 7.70
N ALA A 100 15.58 6.65 7.86
CA ALA A 100 14.89 6.73 9.14
C ALA A 100 14.36 5.35 9.61
N GLY A 101 13.84 4.55 8.68
CA GLY A 101 13.37 3.20 8.96
C GLY A 101 14.51 2.27 9.36
N LEU A 102 15.63 2.30 8.62
CA LEU A 102 16.81 1.49 8.91
C LEU A 102 17.49 1.88 10.23
N ASN A 103 17.56 3.16 10.58
CA ASN A 103 18.06 3.61 11.90
C ASN A 103 17.22 3.06 13.06
N GLY A 104 15.92 2.83 12.85
CA GLY A 104 15.04 2.22 13.84
C GLY A 104 15.39 0.76 14.14
N ILE A 105 15.97 0.03 13.18
CA ILE A 105 16.18 -1.43 13.28
C ILE A 105 17.64 -1.86 13.22
N LEU A 106 18.57 -1.03 12.76
CA LEU A 106 20.00 -1.30 12.77
C LEU A 106 20.67 -0.77 14.05
N PRO A 107 21.75 -1.43 14.52
CA PRO A 107 22.54 -0.92 15.64
C PRO A 107 23.09 0.48 15.32
N ASP A 108 23.23 1.29 16.35
CA ASP A 108 23.73 2.66 16.21
C ASP A 108 25.14 2.63 15.61
N GLY A 109 25.32 3.35 14.50
CA GLY A 109 26.60 3.36 13.77
C GLY A 109 26.86 2.14 12.89
N ASP A 110 25.82 1.41 12.43
CA ASP A 110 26.00 0.32 11.45
C ASP A 110 26.79 0.81 10.22
N ALA A 111 27.93 0.15 9.98
CA ALA A 111 28.87 0.56 8.94
C ALA A 111 28.29 0.48 7.52
N ARG A 112 27.32 -0.42 7.26
CA ARG A 112 26.70 -0.56 5.95
C ARG A 112 25.78 0.62 5.66
N LEU A 113 25.00 1.04 6.65
CA LEU A 113 24.13 2.21 6.52
C LEU A 113 24.97 3.48 6.37
N ALA A 114 26.01 3.67 7.20
CA ALA A 114 26.90 4.82 7.11
C ALA A 114 27.61 4.94 5.73
N ALA A 115 27.99 3.80 5.13
CA ALA A 115 28.55 3.77 3.79
C ALA A 115 27.54 4.27 2.74
N ILE A 116 26.29 3.81 2.81
CA ILE A 116 25.23 4.25 1.89
C ILE A 116 24.87 5.72 2.11
N GLU A 117 24.82 6.20 3.36
CA GLU A 117 24.59 7.63 3.64
C GLU A 117 25.70 8.51 3.03
N THR A 118 26.95 8.03 3.04
CA THR A 118 28.06 8.68 2.34
C THR A 118 27.87 8.67 0.83
N GLU A 119 27.44 7.53 0.24
CA GLU A 119 27.10 7.45 -1.19
C GLU A 119 25.96 8.40 -1.57
N ILE A 120 24.90 8.50 -0.76
CA ILE A 120 23.78 9.43 -0.94
C ILE A 120 24.28 10.88 -0.95
N GLY A 121 25.18 11.25 -0.03
CA GLY A 121 25.76 12.59 0.05
C GLY A 121 26.71 12.92 -1.11
N ALA A 122 27.41 11.91 -1.65
CA ALA A 122 28.33 12.07 -2.78
C ALA A 122 27.62 12.03 -4.15
N ALA A 123 26.47 11.36 -4.24
CA ALA A 123 25.68 11.28 -5.45
C ALA A 123 25.18 12.67 -5.83
N LYS A 124 25.79 13.27 -6.86
CA LYS A 124 25.25 14.46 -7.50
C LYS A 124 23.85 14.11 -7.96
N GLN A 125 22.86 14.82 -7.45
CA GLN A 125 21.50 14.75 -7.96
C GLN A 125 21.61 14.95 -9.47
N SER A 126 21.37 13.89 -10.25
CA SER A 126 21.29 14.04 -11.69
C SER A 126 20.06 14.91 -11.89
N VAL A 127 20.29 16.20 -12.06
CA VAL A 127 19.25 17.11 -12.51
C VAL A 127 18.81 16.50 -13.82
N SER A 128 17.67 15.83 -13.80
CA SER A 128 17.00 15.36 -15.00
C SER A 128 16.86 16.62 -15.86
N THR A 129 17.76 16.79 -16.81
CA THR A 129 17.80 17.90 -17.76
C THR A 129 16.60 17.72 -18.68
N GLY A 130 15.45 18.12 -18.17
CA GLY A 130 14.15 18.07 -18.79
C GLY A 130 13.30 19.26 -18.35
N ALA A 131 13.92 20.44 -18.26
CA ALA A 131 13.28 21.76 -18.37
C ALA A 131 14.38 22.83 -18.27
N THR A 132 14.88 23.27 -19.42
CA THR A 132 15.73 24.47 -19.54
C THR A 132 14.95 25.70 -19.10
N ASN A 133 15.37 26.36 -18.02
CA ASN A 133 15.11 27.78 -17.81
C ASN A 133 16.43 28.51 -17.54
N THR A 134 16.84 29.25 -18.55
CA THR A 134 17.95 30.20 -18.62
C THR A 134 17.62 31.44 -17.79
N THR A 135 18.48 31.86 -16.86
CA THR A 135 19.23 33.15 -16.76
C THR A 135 19.44 33.41 -15.25
N GLY A 136 20.48 34.04 -14.70
CA GLY A 136 21.59 34.84 -15.21
C GLY A 136 21.97 35.83 -14.09
N THR A 137 23.21 35.71 -13.59
CA THR A 137 24.05 36.75 -12.98
C THR A 137 23.58 37.54 -11.73
N ALA A 138 24.28 37.31 -10.62
CA ALA A 138 24.15 38.02 -9.36
C ALA A 138 24.81 39.41 -9.37
N VAL A 139 24.07 40.42 -8.91
CA VAL A 139 24.60 41.67 -8.36
C VAL A 139 23.95 41.86 -6.98
N ARG A 140 24.78 41.99 -5.95
CA ARG A 140 24.38 42.29 -4.57
C ARG A 140 23.78 43.70 -4.51
N ALA A 141 22.52 43.80 -4.12
CA ALA A 141 21.91 45.01 -3.57
C ALA A 141 21.03 44.59 -2.39
N ASP A 142 21.46 44.92 -1.18
CA ASP A 142 20.65 44.86 0.04
C ASP A 142 19.70 46.07 0.05
N VAL A 143 18.64 46.03 -0.77
CA VAL A 143 17.48 46.92 -0.67
C VAL A 143 16.27 46.15 -1.21
N ASP A 144 15.15 46.15 -0.47
CA ASP A 144 13.82 45.62 -0.85
C ASP A 144 13.61 44.09 -0.83
N VAL A 145 13.79 43.46 0.35
CA VAL A 145 13.48 42.03 0.56
C VAL A 145 11.95 41.75 0.60
N VAL A 146 11.09 42.76 0.78
CA VAL A 146 9.64 42.54 0.86
C VAL A 146 8.98 42.39 -0.52
N ASP A 147 9.51 43.03 -1.56
CA ASP A 147 8.94 42.93 -2.92
C ASP A 147 9.39 41.65 -3.65
N ALA A 148 10.52 41.07 -3.27
CA ALA A 148 11.04 39.83 -3.87
C ALA A 148 10.23 38.59 -3.45
N ASP A 149 9.78 38.53 -2.19
CA ASP A 149 8.95 37.42 -1.69
C ASP A 149 7.54 37.44 -2.33
N ASP A 150 6.96 38.62 -2.53
CA ASP A 150 5.67 38.75 -3.22
C ASP A 150 5.77 38.38 -4.70
N ALA A 151 6.90 38.67 -5.35
CA ALA A 151 7.16 38.26 -6.73
C ALA A 151 7.36 36.73 -6.84
N ALA A 152 8.10 36.12 -5.90
CA ALA A 152 8.30 34.67 -5.85
C ALA A 152 6.99 33.93 -5.61
N LYS A 153 6.16 34.41 -4.67
CA LYS A 153 4.84 33.83 -4.40
C LYS A 153 3.89 33.94 -5.60
N LYS A 154 3.84 35.09 -6.27
CA LYS A 154 3.06 35.25 -7.51
C LYS A 154 3.54 34.35 -8.64
N ALA A 155 4.86 34.12 -8.75
CA ALA A 155 5.41 33.20 -9.74
C ALA A 155 5.06 31.74 -9.42
N GLU A 156 5.06 31.34 -8.15
CA GLU A 156 4.62 30.01 -7.70
C GLU A 156 3.12 29.81 -7.94
N GLU A 157 2.28 30.78 -7.56
CA GLU A 157 0.83 30.75 -7.82
C GLU A 157 0.53 30.70 -9.33
N ALA A 158 1.26 31.44 -10.16
CA ALA A 158 1.12 31.40 -11.61
C ALA A 158 1.60 30.06 -12.20
N ALA A 159 2.65 29.44 -11.65
CA ALA A 159 3.11 28.12 -12.07
C ALA A 159 2.12 27.02 -11.71
N ILE A 160 1.52 27.06 -10.51
CA ILE A 160 0.43 26.17 -10.09
C ILE A 160 -0.77 26.36 -11.02
N ALA A 161 -1.19 27.60 -11.28
CA ALA A 161 -2.31 27.89 -12.16
C ALA A 161 -2.05 27.45 -13.61
N ALA A 162 -0.81 27.58 -14.10
CA ALA A 162 -0.42 27.12 -15.43
C ALA A 162 -0.40 25.59 -15.53
N ASP A 163 0.08 24.90 -14.50
CA ASP A 163 0.04 23.43 -14.41
C ASP A 163 -1.40 22.91 -14.30
N GLU A 164 -2.25 23.55 -13.49
CA GLU A 164 -3.69 23.25 -13.42
C GLU A 164 -4.39 23.52 -14.76
N ALA A 165 -4.08 24.64 -15.42
CA ALA A 165 -4.62 24.97 -16.74
C ALA A 165 -4.14 23.99 -17.82
N ALA A 166 -2.89 23.54 -17.76
CA ALA A 166 -2.36 22.52 -18.66
C ALA A 166 -3.01 21.14 -18.41
N LYS A 167 -3.18 20.75 -17.14
CA LYS A 167 -3.94 19.54 -16.73
C LYS A 167 -5.40 19.61 -17.17
N LYS A 168 -6.01 20.80 -17.08
CA LYS A 168 -7.40 21.05 -17.53
C LYS A 168 -7.53 21.11 -19.05
N ALA A 169 -6.55 21.67 -19.75
CA ALA A 169 -6.50 21.65 -21.22
C ALA A 169 -6.23 20.23 -21.75
N ALA A 170 -5.49 19.43 -20.99
CA ALA A 170 -5.31 18.00 -21.19
C ALA A 170 -6.38 17.16 -20.47
N ALA A 171 -7.52 17.76 -20.05
CA ALA A 171 -8.57 17.05 -19.34
C ALA A 171 -9.18 15.99 -20.24
N ARG A 172 -8.61 14.80 -20.11
CA ARG A 172 -9.06 13.57 -20.71
C ARG A 172 -10.48 13.31 -20.23
N THR A 173 -11.38 13.03 -21.16
CA THR A 173 -12.75 12.67 -20.79
C THR A 173 -12.74 11.22 -20.32
N TRP A 174 -13.11 11.01 -19.07
CA TRP A 174 -13.21 9.68 -18.47
C TRP A 174 -14.69 9.28 -18.37
N GLU A 175 -15.02 8.12 -18.94
CA GLU A 175 -16.31 7.48 -18.81
C GLU A 175 -16.28 6.45 -17.68
N ARG A 176 -17.25 6.51 -16.77
CA ARG A 176 -17.36 5.56 -15.67
C ARG A 176 -17.99 4.25 -16.14
N LEU A 177 -17.24 3.17 -16.01
CA LEU A 177 -17.68 1.82 -16.38
C LEU A 177 -18.33 1.09 -15.20
N VAL A 178 -17.78 1.30 -14.00
CA VAL A 178 -18.28 0.72 -12.74
C VAL A 178 -18.33 1.82 -11.70
N SER A 179 -19.45 1.92 -10.98
CA SER A 179 -19.68 3.00 -10.02
C SER A 179 -20.26 2.51 -8.71
N GLU A 180 -20.06 3.30 -7.65
CA GLU A 180 -20.67 3.08 -6.35
C GLU A 180 -21.99 3.85 -6.15
N LEU A 181 -22.69 3.55 -5.05
CA LEU A 181 -23.81 4.36 -4.61
C LEU A 181 -23.34 5.70 -4.05
N PRO A 182 -24.18 6.75 -4.16
CA PRO A 182 -23.95 7.98 -3.43
C PRO A 182 -23.97 7.71 -1.92
N ALA A 183 -22.81 7.63 -1.27
CA ALA A 183 -22.75 7.60 0.18
C ALA A 183 -23.32 8.92 0.73
N GLY A 184 -24.38 8.80 1.53
CA GLY A 184 -25.04 9.93 2.16
C GLY A 184 -24.10 10.57 3.19
N MET A 185 -23.77 11.85 2.97
CA MET A 185 -23.09 12.79 3.88
C MET A 185 -21.57 13.04 3.71
N GLY A 186 -20.88 12.39 2.76
CA GLY A 186 -19.46 12.71 2.47
C GLY A 186 -19.27 13.80 1.41
N LYS A 187 -18.38 14.78 1.67
CA LYS A 187 -17.90 15.87 0.79
C LYS A 187 -17.07 15.40 -0.43
N GLN A 188 -17.34 14.24 -1.01
CA GLN A 188 -16.82 13.95 -2.35
C GLN A 188 -17.65 14.78 -3.34
N GLY A 189 -16.98 15.43 -4.29
CA GLY A 189 -17.63 16.32 -5.26
C GLY A 189 -18.82 15.63 -5.93
N ASP A 190 -19.92 16.37 -6.10
CA ASP A 190 -21.21 15.86 -6.58
C ASP A 190 -21.10 15.09 -7.92
N ASP A 191 -20.05 15.33 -8.70
CA ASP A 191 -19.83 14.73 -10.02
C ASP A 191 -19.34 13.27 -9.99
N LEU A 192 -18.90 12.76 -8.84
CA LEU A 192 -18.38 11.39 -8.72
C LEU A 192 -19.47 10.35 -8.38
N LYS A 193 -20.60 10.79 -7.83
CA LYS A 193 -21.65 9.88 -7.37
C LYS A 193 -22.61 9.52 -8.49
N ALA A 194 -22.70 8.24 -8.81
CA ALA A 194 -23.74 7.77 -9.71
C ALA A 194 -25.12 7.94 -9.07
N LYS A 195 -26.15 8.13 -9.90
CA LYS A 195 -27.51 8.00 -9.38
C LYS A 195 -27.73 6.57 -8.88
N PRO A 196 -28.55 6.33 -7.84
CA PRO A 196 -28.72 4.99 -7.27
C PRO A 196 -29.08 3.89 -8.28
N ASP A 197 -29.86 4.23 -9.32
CA ASP A 197 -30.26 3.35 -10.42
C ASP A 197 -29.11 2.99 -11.39
N LYS A 198 -27.96 3.67 -11.26
CA LYS A 198 -26.77 3.48 -12.09
C LYS A 198 -25.58 2.89 -11.35
N ALA A 199 -25.67 2.76 -10.02
CA ALA A 199 -24.62 2.15 -9.23
C ALA A 199 -24.49 0.66 -9.60
N SER A 200 -23.25 0.17 -9.61
CA SER A 200 -22.97 -1.22 -9.91
C SER A 200 -23.30 -2.08 -8.70
N MET A 201 -24.03 -3.17 -8.93
CA MET A 201 -24.25 -4.19 -7.91
C MET A 201 -23.04 -5.13 -7.86
N TRP A 202 -22.60 -5.44 -6.64
CA TRP A 202 -21.45 -6.30 -6.41
C TRP A 202 -21.87 -7.60 -5.74
N LYS A 203 -21.20 -8.69 -6.08
CA LYS A 203 -21.25 -9.95 -5.33
C LYS A 203 -20.04 -10.00 -4.42
N ILE A 204 -20.25 -10.36 -3.16
CA ILE A 204 -19.20 -10.38 -2.14
C ILE A 204 -19.07 -11.74 -1.47
N ARG A 205 -17.84 -12.22 -1.32
CA ARG A 205 -17.48 -13.35 -0.44
C ARG A 205 -16.35 -12.94 0.48
N ILE A 206 -16.54 -13.20 1.77
CA ILE A 206 -15.52 -12.92 2.79
C ILE A 206 -14.82 -14.23 3.15
N VAL A 207 -13.48 -14.23 3.10
CA VAL A 207 -12.62 -15.35 3.50
C VAL A 207 -11.56 -14.86 4.49
N GLU A 208 -10.98 -15.73 5.31
CA GLU A 208 -10.00 -15.30 6.32
C GLU A 208 -8.71 -14.80 5.66
N ASP A 209 -8.28 -15.49 4.60
CA ASP A 209 -7.06 -15.18 3.84
C ASP A 209 -7.28 -15.45 2.35
N ILE A 210 -6.56 -14.73 1.49
CA ILE A 210 -6.65 -14.91 0.03
C ILE A 210 -6.35 -16.35 -0.41
N ALA A 211 -5.55 -17.10 0.35
CA ALA A 211 -5.29 -18.51 0.10
C ALA A 211 -6.55 -19.41 0.18
N GLN A 212 -7.64 -18.93 0.81
CA GLN A 212 -8.93 -19.62 0.89
C GLN A 212 -9.89 -19.19 -0.24
N ALA A 213 -9.47 -18.31 -1.15
CA ALA A 213 -10.30 -17.90 -2.27
C ALA A 213 -10.60 -19.11 -3.19
N PRO A 214 -11.84 -19.27 -3.68
CA PRO A 214 -12.16 -20.35 -4.61
C PRO A 214 -11.26 -20.32 -5.85
N ALA A 215 -10.83 -21.48 -6.34
CA ALA A 215 -10.00 -21.54 -7.54
C ALA A 215 -10.72 -20.89 -8.73
N GLY A 216 -10.01 -20.00 -9.45
CA GLY A 216 -10.58 -19.30 -10.60
C GLY A 216 -11.65 -18.26 -10.26
N TRP A 217 -11.80 -17.85 -8.99
CA TRP A 217 -12.83 -16.91 -8.56
C TRP A 217 -12.81 -15.56 -9.28
N ALA A 218 -11.76 -15.18 -10.00
CA ALA A 218 -11.72 -13.94 -10.79
C ALA A 218 -12.19 -14.12 -12.25
N ALA A 219 -12.29 -15.36 -12.73
CA ALA A 219 -12.60 -15.66 -14.12
C ALA A 219 -14.07 -15.36 -14.48
N PRO A 220 -14.38 -15.00 -15.75
CA PRO A 220 -15.76 -14.75 -16.18
C PRO A 220 -16.66 -15.97 -16.03
N SER A 221 -16.12 -17.19 -16.19
CA SER A 221 -16.86 -18.45 -16.11
C SER A 221 -17.13 -18.94 -14.67
N PHE A 222 -16.64 -18.23 -13.65
CA PHE A 222 -16.84 -18.62 -12.26
C PHE A 222 -18.29 -18.38 -11.81
N ASP A 223 -18.90 -19.39 -11.22
CA ASP A 223 -20.25 -19.29 -10.67
C ASP A 223 -20.23 -18.67 -9.27
N ASP A 224 -20.65 -17.41 -9.20
CA ASP A 224 -20.83 -16.63 -7.99
C ASP A 224 -22.32 -16.41 -7.65
N SER A 225 -23.24 -17.19 -8.24
CA SER A 225 -24.69 -17.03 -8.03
C SER A 225 -25.11 -17.17 -6.56
N ALA A 226 -24.37 -17.94 -5.77
CA ALA A 226 -24.60 -18.12 -4.34
C ALA A 226 -23.99 -17.02 -3.46
N TRP A 227 -23.24 -16.06 -4.03
CA TRP A 227 -22.63 -14.99 -3.25
C TRP A 227 -23.67 -13.92 -2.92
N PRO A 228 -23.70 -13.40 -1.68
CA PRO A 228 -24.50 -12.24 -1.33
C PRO A 228 -24.23 -11.05 -2.25
N VAL A 229 -25.31 -10.37 -2.62
CA VAL A 229 -25.24 -9.11 -3.36
C VAL A 229 -25.07 -7.95 -2.36
N THR A 230 -24.27 -6.97 -2.73
CA THR A 230 -23.96 -5.77 -1.96
C THR A 230 -23.76 -4.58 -2.90
N GLU A 231 -23.67 -3.39 -2.32
CA GLU A 231 -23.40 -2.13 -3.00
C GLU A 231 -22.12 -1.56 -2.40
N LEU A 232 -21.38 -0.77 -3.18
CA LEU A 232 -20.27 0.01 -2.64
C LEU A 232 -20.77 1.40 -2.22
N PRO A 233 -20.19 1.99 -1.16
CA PRO A 233 -19.07 1.46 -0.40
C PRO A 233 -19.48 0.38 0.62
N VAL A 234 -18.62 -0.59 0.90
CA VAL A 234 -18.94 -1.78 1.72
C VAL A 234 -17.94 -2.04 2.84
N SER A 235 -18.45 -2.41 4.01
CA SER A 235 -17.64 -2.84 5.16
C SER A 235 -17.82 -4.32 5.45
N TRP A 236 -16.76 -4.98 5.91
CA TRP A 236 -16.79 -6.38 6.34
C TRP A 236 -15.98 -6.60 7.61
N ARG A 237 -15.93 -7.86 8.07
CA ARG A 237 -15.16 -8.24 9.26
C ARG A 237 -13.68 -7.90 9.09
N MET A 238 -13.12 -7.23 10.09
CA MET A 238 -11.70 -6.88 10.15
C MET A 238 -10.80 -8.12 9.96
N TYR A 239 -9.61 -7.91 9.41
CA TYR A 239 -8.59 -8.93 9.18
C TYR A 239 -8.96 -10.07 8.20
N HIS A 240 -10.11 -9.96 7.54
CA HIS A 240 -10.54 -10.87 6.47
C HIS A 240 -10.30 -10.23 5.10
N THR A 241 -10.24 -11.10 4.09
CA THR A 241 -10.18 -10.72 2.68
C THR A 241 -11.59 -10.72 2.10
N ALA A 242 -11.99 -9.60 1.50
CA ALA A 242 -13.19 -9.55 0.67
C ALA A 242 -12.82 -9.89 -0.76
N LEU A 243 -13.59 -10.78 -1.37
CA LEU A 243 -13.60 -11.08 -2.79
C LEU A 243 -14.87 -10.43 -3.36
N LEU A 244 -14.69 -9.48 -4.25
CA LEU A 244 -15.74 -8.65 -4.86
C LEU A 244 -15.80 -8.95 -6.35
N ARG A 245 -17.00 -9.14 -6.90
CA ARG A 245 -17.23 -9.36 -8.33
C ARG A 245 -18.37 -8.51 -8.83
N THR A 246 -18.25 -7.96 -10.03
CA THR A 246 -19.34 -7.30 -10.74
C THR A 246 -19.17 -7.50 -12.25
N THR A 247 -20.23 -7.23 -13.01
CA THR A 247 -20.20 -7.21 -14.47
C THR A 247 -20.63 -5.86 -15.01
N PHE A 248 -20.11 -5.48 -16.16
CA PHE A 248 -20.45 -4.23 -16.84
C PHE A 248 -20.34 -4.41 -18.36
N THR A 249 -21.01 -3.56 -19.13
CA THR A 249 -21.05 -3.68 -20.60
C THR A 249 -20.30 -2.53 -21.25
N VAL A 250 -19.43 -2.87 -22.22
CA VAL A 250 -18.74 -1.91 -23.09
C VAL A 250 -19.34 -2.00 -24.48
N GLN A 251 -19.78 -0.87 -25.03
CA GLN A 251 -20.36 -0.84 -26.38
C GLN A 251 -19.29 -0.90 -27.47
N ASP A 252 -18.24 -0.09 -27.34
CA ASP A 252 -17.12 -0.02 -28.28
C ASP A 252 -15.83 0.25 -27.51
N LYS A 253 -15.02 -0.79 -27.34
CA LYS A 253 -13.70 -0.72 -26.71
C LYS A 253 -12.76 0.21 -27.47
N THR A 254 -12.91 0.32 -28.79
CA THR A 254 -11.99 1.12 -29.62
C THR A 254 -12.13 2.62 -29.36
N SER A 255 -13.22 3.05 -28.73
CA SER A 255 -13.42 4.42 -28.25
C SER A 255 -12.52 4.78 -27.06
N TYR A 256 -11.85 3.81 -26.43
CA TYR A 256 -11.01 4.02 -25.26
C TYR A 256 -9.52 3.82 -25.53
N ASP A 257 -8.66 4.57 -24.83
CA ASP A 257 -7.19 4.46 -24.90
C ASP A 257 -6.51 4.32 -23.53
N GLY A 258 -7.29 4.31 -22.44
CA GLY A 258 -6.77 4.18 -21.08
C GLY A 258 -7.82 3.68 -20.10
N LEU A 259 -7.36 3.11 -18.99
CA LEU A 259 -8.19 2.75 -17.84
C LEU A 259 -7.56 3.38 -16.60
N ARG A 260 -8.40 3.74 -15.62
CA ARG A 260 -7.95 4.11 -14.28
C ARG A 260 -8.90 3.52 -13.26
N PHE A 261 -8.42 3.33 -12.05
CA PHE A 261 -9.30 3.13 -10.91
C PHE A 261 -9.26 4.34 -10.01
N PHE A 262 -10.37 4.55 -9.31
CA PHE A 262 -10.51 5.51 -8.23
C PHE A 262 -11.16 4.80 -7.04
N ALA A 263 -10.50 4.83 -5.88
CA ALA A 263 -11.02 4.21 -4.66
C ALA A 263 -10.49 4.98 -3.44
N TRP A 264 -11.39 5.39 -2.56
CA TRP A 264 -11.16 5.65 -1.16
C TRP A 264 -10.79 4.37 -0.37
N LEU A 265 -9.53 4.32 0.07
CA LEU A 265 -8.98 3.14 0.72
C LEU A 265 -8.72 3.40 2.20
N PHE A 266 -9.60 2.88 3.06
CA PHE A 266 -9.35 2.83 4.49
C PHE A 266 -8.69 1.53 4.90
N ARG A 267 -7.39 1.60 5.24
CA ARG A 267 -6.68 0.50 5.92
C ARG A 267 -6.77 -0.81 5.12
N GLN A 268 -6.79 -0.70 3.80
CA GLN A 268 -6.82 -1.82 2.87
C GLN A 268 -5.40 -2.21 2.46
N GLN A 269 -5.18 -3.50 2.27
CA GLN A 269 -3.89 -4.07 1.87
C GLN A 269 -4.09 -5.18 0.86
N GLY A 270 -3.06 -5.39 0.04
CA GLY A 270 -3.01 -6.48 -0.93
C GLY A 270 -4.18 -6.41 -1.91
N ILE A 271 -4.48 -5.21 -2.41
CA ILE A 271 -5.57 -5.05 -3.36
C ILE A 271 -5.11 -5.64 -4.69
N GLU A 272 -5.85 -6.61 -5.21
CA GLU A 272 -5.63 -7.15 -6.54
C GLU A 272 -6.87 -6.86 -7.39
N ILE A 273 -6.65 -6.29 -8.56
CA ILE A 273 -7.70 -5.92 -9.51
C ILE A 273 -7.55 -6.82 -10.74
N HIS A 274 -8.61 -7.54 -11.05
CA HIS A 274 -8.68 -8.50 -12.16
C HIS A 274 -9.76 -8.07 -13.15
N LEU A 275 -9.42 -8.02 -14.44
CA LEU A 275 -10.34 -7.74 -15.52
C LEU A 275 -10.46 -8.98 -16.42
N ASN A 276 -11.66 -9.52 -16.53
CA ASN A 276 -11.95 -10.76 -17.27
C ASN A 276 -11.05 -11.94 -16.84
N GLY A 277 -10.74 -12.04 -15.54
CA GLY A 277 -9.88 -13.09 -14.98
C GLY A 277 -8.38 -12.79 -15.00
N GLU A 278 -7.97 -11.71 -15.66
CA GLU A 278 -6.57 -11.34 -15.81
C GLU A 278 -6.19 -10.25 -14.81
N LEU A 279 -5.11 -10.46 -14.07
CA LEU A 279 -4.61 -9.50 -13.09
C LEU A 279 -4.08 -8.25 -13.79
N VAL A 280 -4.74 -7.11 -13.61
CA VAL A 280 -4.38 -5.83 -14.26
C VAL A 280 -3.69 -4.84 -13.34
N ALA A 281 -3.87 -4.97 -12.02
CA ALA A 281 -3.16 -4.15 -11.04
C ALA A 281 -3.05 -4.81 -9.67
N LYS A 282 -1.97 -4.44 -8.96
CA LYS A 282 -1.80 -4.70 -7.53
C LYS A 282 -1.52 -3.39 -6.83
N VAL A 283 -2.24 -3.10 -5.75
CA VAL A 283 -2.00 -1.94 -4.89
C VAL A 283 -1.56 -2.47 -3.53
N ASN A 284 -0.26 -2.34 -3.27
CA ASN A 284 0.34 -2.80 -2.03
C ASN A 284 0.48 -1.65 -1.04
N ASN A 285 0.06 -1.90 0.19
CA ASN A 285 0.49 -1.21 1.40
C ASN A 285 0.41 0.32 1.34
N LEU A 286 -0.82 0.86 1.41
CA LEU A 286 -1.03 2.26 1.77
C LEU A 286 -0.75 2.42 3.26
N GLU A 287 0.51 2.71 3.58
CA GLU A 287 0.98 2.90 4.97
C GLU A 287 0.44 4.20 5.56
N GLU A 288 0.21 5.21 4.71
CA GLU A 288 -0.45 6.44 5.11
C GLU A 288 -1.95 6.22 5.31
N LYS A 289 -2.50 6.94 6.30
CA LYS A 289 -3.91 6.87 6.67
C LYS A 289 -4.81 7.10 5.45
N THR A 290 -5.99 6.47 5.48
CA THR A 290 -7.22 6.80 4.76
C THR A 290 -7.13 7.89 3.69
N GLY A 291 -7.40 7.55 2.44
CA GLY A 291 -7.53 8.57 1.39
C GLY A 291 -8.06 8.03 0.09
N ASP A 292 -8.45 8.96 -0.77
CA ASP A 292 -8.74 8.69 -2.17
C ASP A 292 -7.44 8.31 -2.89
N VAL A 293 -7.49 7.19 -3.60
CA VAL A 293 -6.42 6.68 -4.43
C VAL A 293 -6.91 6.64 -5.86
N GLU A 294 -6.21 7.34 -6.72
CA GLU A 294 -6.44 7.34 -8.16
C GLU A 294 -5.15 6.88 -8.85
N ALA A 295 -5.26 5.92 -9.77
CA ALA A 295 -4.15 5.56 -10.62
C ALA A 295 -4.61 5.06 -11.99
N GLU A 296 -3.95 5.55 -13.05
CA GLU A 296 -4.07 4.95 -14.38
C GLU A 296 -3.49 3.53 -14.35
N LEU A 297 -4.25 2.58 -14.91
CA LEU A 297 -3.79 1.22 -15.10
C LEU A 297 -2.78 1.18 -16.24
N ASN A 298 -1.88 0.19 -16.19
CA ASN A 298 -0.94 -0.06 -17.28
C ASN A 298 -1.68 -0.20 -18.62
N ALA A 299 -1.09 0.27 -19.71
CA ALA A 299 -1.68 0.16 -21.06
C ALA A 299 -2.02 -1.28 -21.46
N SER A 300 -1.38 -2.28 -20.86
CA SER A 300 -1.72 -3.70 -21.04
C SER A 300 -3.11 -4.06 -20.50
N ALA A 301 -3.62 -3.37 -19.47
CA ALA A 301 -4.95 -3.60 -18.90
C ALA A 301 -6.05 -3.46 -19.95
N LEU A 302 -5.92 -2.46 -20.84
CA LEU A 302 -6.87 -2.22 -21.92
C LEU A 302 -6.98 -3.42 -22.88
N LYS A 303 -5.95 -4.27 -23.00
CA LYS A 303 -6.01 -5.48 -23.85
C LYS A 303 -7.06 -6.46 -23.33
N HIS A 304 -7.31 -6.48 -22.02
CA HIS A 304 -8.25 -7.39 -21.37
C HIS A 304 -9.69 -6.89 -21.37
N LEU A 305 -9.93 -5.60 -21.63
CA LEU A 305 -11.27 -5.08 -21.91
C LEU A 305 -11.80 -5.68 -23.23
N LYS A 306 -13.10 -5.89 -23.38
CA LYS A 306 -13.71 -6.36 -24.64
C LYS A 306 -15.06 -5.70 -24.88
N ASP A 307 -15.53 -5.73 -26.11
CA ASP A 307 -16.91 -5.35 -26.44
C ASP A 307 -17.89 -6.34 -25.79
N GLY A 308 -19.03 -5.84 -25.35
CA GLY A 308 -20.03 -6.61 -24.60
C GLY A 308 -19.75 -6.67 -23.10
N GLU A 309 -20.17 -7.78 -22.48
CA GLU A 309 -20.08 -7.96 -21.02
C GLU A 309 -18.65 -8.27 -20.56
N ASN A 310 -18.20 -7.54 -19.55
CA ASN A 310 -16.91 -7.70 -18.89
C ASN A 310 -17.12 -8.06 -17.42
N THR A 311 -16.18 -8.82 -16.85
CA THR A 311 -16.13 -9.13 -15.42
C THR A 311 -15.02 -8.33 -14.75
N LEU A 312 -15.36 -7.63 -13.67
CA LEU A 312 -14.39 -7.01 -12.77
C LEU A 312 -14.39 -7.78 -11.46
N ALA A 313 -13.21 -8.18 -11.01
CA ALA A 313 -13.02 -8.89 -9.75
C ALA A 313 -11.92 -8.21 -8.92
N ILE A 314 -12.16 -8.06 -7.62
CA ILE A 314 -11.25 -7.38 -6.70
C ILE A 314 -11.09 -8.20 -5.44
N SER A 315 -9.86 -8.41 -5.00
CA SER A 315 -9.60 -8.89 -3.65
C SER A 315 -8.94 -7.80 -2.85
N THR A 316 -9.36 -7.61 -1.60
CA THR A 316 -8.70 -6.69 -0.67
C THR A 316 -8.79 -7.20 0.75
N ARG A 317 -7.72 -7.00 1.52
CA ARG A 317 -7.64 -7.37 2.93
C ARG A 317 -7.72 -6.13 3.80
N HIS A 318 -8.60 -6.16 4.79
CA HIS A 318 -8.61 -5.14 5.82
C HIS A 318 -7.42 -5.38 6.79
N ASN A 319 -6.46 -4.44 6.87
CA ASN A 319 -5.22 -4.64 7.63
C ASN A 319 -5.36 -4.44 9.15
N TRP A 320 -6.46 -3.85 9.59
CA TRP A 320 -6.72 -3.65 11.02
C TRP A 320 -7.00 -5.00 11.70
N ARG A 321 -6.15 -5.38 12.67
CA ARG A 321 -6.31 -6.60 13.49
C ARG A 321 -7.20 -6.40 14.73
N TRP A 322 -7.34 -5.17 15.24
CA TRP A 322 -7.94 -4.88 16.55
C TRP A 322 -8.60 -3.49 16.60
N GLY A 323 -9.86 -3.38 16.19
CA GLY A 323 -10.67 -2.19 16.46
C GLY A 323 -11.21 -2.18 17.88
N MET A 324 -11.41 -1.00 18.48
CA MET A 324 -12.27 -0.88 19.66
C MET A 324 -13.66 -1.38 19.28
N LEU A 325 -14.13 -2.47 19.90
CA LEU A 325 -15.43 -3.13 19.69
C LEU A 325 -16.65 -2.18 19.74
N SER A 326 -16.47 -0.94 20.17
CA SER A 326 -17.51 0.07 20.36
C SER A 326 -17.56 1.17 19.30
N MET A 327 -16.61 1.24 18.36
CA MET A 327 -16.73 2.20 17.25
C MET A 327 -17.41 1.51 16.07
N LYS A 328 -18.61 1.96 15.70
CA LYS A 328 -19.05 1.88 14.31
C LYS A 328 -17.94 2.55 13.52
N VAL A 329 -17.19 1.78 12.73
CA VAL A 329 -16.13 2.35 11.89
C VAL A 329 -16.85 3.19 10.83
N TYR A 330 -16.97 4.46 11.14
CA TYR A 330 -17.78 5.51 10.51
C TYR A 330 -17.10 6.04 9.26
N ASN A 331 -16.72 5.13 8.37
CA ASN A 331 -15.71 5.39 7.36
C ASN A 331 -16.13 4.73 6.05
N ASP A 332 -17.43 4.65 5.78
CA ASP A 332 -18.10 4.23 4.55
C ASP A 332 -17.70 2.88 3.90
N GLY A 333 -16.57 2.25 4.24
CA GLY A 333 -16.12 0.95 3.76
C GLY A 333 -15.03 1.05 2.71
N PHE A 334 -14.89 0.01 1.90
CA PHE A 334 -14.15 0.04 0.65
C PHE A 334 -15.10 0.51 -0.44
N ASP A 335 -14.71 1.54 -1.19
CA ASP A 335 -15.30 1.90 -2.46
C ASP A 335 -14.40 1.42 -3.61
N PHE A 336 -14.94 1.48 -4.82
CA PHE A 336 -14.15 1.26 -6.02
C PHE A 336 -14.92 1.73 -7.25
N ASN A 337 -14.23 2.51 -8.10
CA ASN A 337 -14.71 2.92 -9.41
C ASN A 337 -13.69 2.50 -10.48
N LEU A 338 -14.20 2.08 -11.63
CA LEU A 338 -13.40 1.84 -12.83
C LEU A 338 -13.84 2.84 -13.90
N ASP A 339 -12.91 3.65 -14.39
CA ASP A 339 -13.14 4.59 -15.47
C ASP A 339 -12.32 4.20 -16.71
N ALA A 340 -12.85 4.50 -17.90
CA ALA A 340 -12.16 4.40 -19.18
C ALA A 340 -12.00 5.76 -19.83
N ARG A 341 -10.81 6.03 -20.36
CA ARG A 341 -10.52 7.29 -21.04
C ARG A 341 -10.99 7.23 -22.47
N LYS A 342 -11.81 8.20 -22.89
CA LYS A 342 -12.20 8.38 -24.29
C LYS A 342 -11.03 8.96 -25.09
N LYS A 343 -10.88 8.45 -26.31
CA LYS A 343 -10.03 9.03 -27.35
C LYS A 343 -10.53 10.39 -27.82
#